data_AF-A0A2A6M5Z9-F1
#
_entry.id   AF-A0A2A6M5Z9-F1
#
_cell.length_a   1.000
_cell.length_b   1.000
_cell.length_c   1.000
_cell.angle_alpha   90.00
_cell.angle_beta   90.00
_cell.angle_gamma   90.00
#
_symmetry.space_group_name_H-M   'P 1'
#
loop_
_entity.id
_entity.type
_entity.pdbx_description
1 polymer ?
#
loop_
_entity_poly.entity_id
_entity_poly.type
_entity_poly.pdbx_seq_one_letter_code
_entity_poly.pdbx_strand_id
1 'polypeptide(L)'
;MTTTDIEQQLENLASPREREKHLRGLAVLKEIGGENFGGPVSQLARFSEDLARFTIQYPYGDVLSRDGLDLRTRQILTAATLLAHGSAQSQLSFHLNGLLNAGGTRDDVVDLLFISAGLLGFPTAINAVPIVRDILADRDEPRHARDTQASAAIPDFPSHRLAVLERVAPEFLKWREHTLGEEIFGAVHLEPRLAHLASAAMLAARGKVGANFDAHIASALAAGATDSDIVEMIIQMSVYSGFPAALNAAGRARNVLEAQERPEARVQKRVDAIRYDDKRFMRGAATLAATSGGSGADVVESFKDIAPDLGRLIVAHCYGDIFYRPALNPKMRELGAISALAAQGTVAAEKPLGVHIDAALNLGAAREEIVETLFNVIPYAGYPLIEKALLIAQERMALFEARHADDNPS
;
A
#
# COMPACT_ATOMS: atom_id res chain seq x y z
N MET A 1 31.73 -14.84 -4.69
CA MET A 1 31.72 -15.24 -3.27
C MET A 1 30.62 -16.26 -3.09
N THR A 2 30.84 -17.29 -2.28
CA THR A 2 29.80 -18.28 -1.94
C THR A 2 28.89 -17.73 -0.83
N THR A 3 27.70 -18.29 -0.65
CA THR A 3 26.78 -17.93 0.46
C THR A 3 27.47 -18.06 1.82
N THR A 4 28.31 -19.07 2.00
CA THR A 4 29.12 -19.32 3.20
C THR A 4 30.18 -18.24 3.45
N ASP A 5 30.78 -17.67 2.40
CA ASP A 5 31.75 -16.57 2.52
C ASP A 5 31.06 -15.28 2.99
N ILE A 6 29.88 -14.98 2.45
CA ILE A 6 29.06 -13.84 2.88
C ILE A 6 28.61 -14.00 4.34
N GLU A 7 28.16 -15.20 4.72
CA GLU A 7 27.79 -15.54 6.09
C GLU A 7 28.94 -15.28 7.07
N GLN A 8 30.12 -15.82 6.79
CA GLN A 8 31.29 -15.64 7.65
C GLN A 8 31.69 -14.17 7.77
N GLN A 9 31.63 -13.41 6.67
CA GLN A 9 31.91 -11.97 6.69
C GLN A 9 30.93 -11.21 7.58
N LEU A 10 29.63 -11.50 7.47
CA LEU A 10 28.61 -10.85 8.28
C LEU A 10 28.69 -11.27 9.76
N GLU A 11 29.05 -12.51 10.06
CA GLU A 11 29.32 -12.95 11.44
C GLU A 11 30.52 -12.24 12.06
N ASN A 12 31.56 -11.98 11.27
CA ASN A 12 32.77 -11.29 11.73
C ASN A 12 32.52 -9.82 12.11
N LEU A 13 31.41 -9.22 11.66
CA LEU A 13 30.99 -7.89 12.11
C LEU A 13 30.57 -7.88 13.58
N ALA A 14 30.23 -9.03 14.18
CA ALA A 14 29.72 -9.10 15.54
C ALA A 14 30.76 -8.62 16.57
N SER A 15 30.36 -7.68 17.44
CA SER A 15 31.18 -7.32 18.61
C SER A 15 31.15 -8.46 19.65
N PRO A 16 32.21 -8.67 20.45
CA PRO A 16 32.21 -9.70 21.49
C PRO A 16 31.07 -9.55 22.52
N ARG A 17 30.65 -8.31 22.81
CA ARG A 17 29.62 -8.02 23.81
C ARG A 17 28.20 -8.29 23.32
N GLU A 18 27.95 -8.20 22.02
CA GLU A 18 26.62 -8.33 21.43
C GLU A 18 26.53 -9.49 20.42
N ARG A 19 27.47 -10.44 20.49
CA ARG A 19 27.58 -11.54 19.54
C ARG A 19 26.30 -12.37 19.48
N GLU A 20 25.69 -12.67 20.63
CA GLU A 20 24.45 -13.46 20.67
C GLU A 20 23.31 -12.77 19.92
N LYS A 21 23.08 -11.48 20.21
CA LYS A 21 22.09 -10.64 19.53
C LYS A 21 22.34 -10.57 18.02
N HIS A 22 23.59 -10.40 17.63
CA HIS A 22 23.99 -10.36 16.21
C HIS A 22 23.69 -11.69 15.52
N LEU A 23 24.04 -12.83 16.13
CA LEU A 23 23.79 -14.15 15.55
C LEU A 23 22.29 -14.46 15.46
N ARG A 24 21.49 -14.09 16.46
CA ARG A 24 20.02 -14.18 16.38
C ARG A 24 19.47 -13.35 15.21
N GLY A 25 19.92 -12.11 15.08
CA GLY A 25 19.52 -11.24 13.97
C GLY A 25 19.93 -11.79 12.61
N LEU A 26 21.13 -12.36 12.51
CA LEU A 26 21.60 -13.00 11.28
C LEU A 26 20.78 -14.25 10.94
N ALA A 27 20.35 -15.04 11.93
CA ALA A 27 19.49 -16.20 11.71
C ALA A 27 18.11 -15.77 11.16
N VAL A 28 17.47 -14.76 11.74
CA VAL A 28 16.20 -14.21 11.22
C VAL A 28 16.38 -13.62 9.83
N LEU A 29 17.47 -12.89 9.59
CA LEU A 29 17.79 -12.34 8.28
C LEU A 29 17.94 -13.44 7.22
N LYS A 30 18.56 -14.59 7.57
CA LYS A 30 18.67 -15.76 6.68
C LYS A 30 17.30 -16.35 6.35
N GLU A 31 16.43 -16.50 7.33
CA GLU A 31 15.08 -17.02 7.12
C GLU A 31 14.27 -16.10 6.19
N ILE A 32 14.35 -14.79 6.38
CA ILE A 32 13.67 -13.80 5.52
C ILE A 32 14.30 -13.76 4.13
N GLY A 33 15.63 -13.64 4.05
CA GLY A 33 16.31 -13.36 2.79
C GLY A 33 16.61 -14.59 1.93
N GLY A 34 16.49 -15.80 2.48
CA GLY A 34 16.81 -17.05 1.79
C GLY A 34 18.21 -17.01 1.20
N GLU A 35 18.35 -17.39 -0.07
CA GLU A 35 19.63 -17.36 -0.79
C GLU A 35 20.25 -15.96 -0.90
N ASN A 36 19.44 -14.90 -0.83
CA ASN A 36 19.87 -13.51 -0.96
C ASN A 36 19.92 -12.75 0.38
N PHE A 37 19.97 -13.45 1.52
CA PHE A 37 19.95 -12.80 2.84
C PHE A 37 21.06 -11.77 3.06
N GLY A 38 22.23 -12.01 2.47
CA GLY A 38 23.38 -11.13 2.61
C GLY A 38 23.31 -9.89 1.73
N GLY A 39 22.44 -9.84 0.71
CA GLY A 39 22.43 -8.77 -0.30
C GLY A 39 22.32 -7.36 0.30
N PRO A 40 21.23 -7.04 1.03
CA PRO A 40 21.03 -5.71 1.60
C PRO A 40 22.13 -5.31 2.59
N VAL A 41 22.51 -6.22 3.50
CA VAL A 41 23.47 -5.91 4.58
C VAL A 41 24.92 -5.88 4.11
N SER A 42 25.29 -6.65 3.08
CA SER A 42 26.64 -6.59 2.50
C SER A 42 26.86 -5.29 1.74
N GLN A 43 25.83 -4.76 1.08
CA GLN A 43 25.90 -3.44 0.46
C GLN A 43 26.11 -2.35 1.52
N LEU A 44 25.39 -2.44 2.64
CA LEU A 44 25.60 -1.54 3.78
C LEU A 44 27.01 -1.66 4.35
N ALA A 45 27.54 -2.88 4.53
CA ALA A 45 28.86 -3.11 5.13
C ALA A 45 29.99 -2.46 4.32
N ARG A 46 29.87 -2.43 2.98
CA ARG A 46 30.83 -1.72 2.10
C ARG A 46 30.86 -0.22 2.33
N PHE A 47 29.75 0.36 2.79
CA PHE A 47 29.65 1.79 3.11
C PHE A 47 29.98 2.04 4.59
N SER A 48 29.45 1.23 5.49
CA SER A 48 29.63 1.31 6.93
C SER A 48 29.35 -0.06 7.58
N GLU A 49 30.40 -0.69 8.11
CA GLU A 49 30.30 -1.92 8.90
C GLU A 49 29.43 -1.74 10.15
N ASP A 50 29.49 -0.57 10.78
CA ASP A 50 28.68 -0.22 11.94
C ASP A 50 27.20 -0.19 11.61
N LEU A 51 26.84 0.36 10.45
CA LEU A 51 25.45 0.39 9.99
C LEU A 51 24.96 -1.02 9.66
N ALA A 52 25.77 -1.83 8.96
CA ALA A 52 25.41 -3.23 8.69
C ALA A 52 25.21 -4.03 9.98
N ARG A 53 26.13 -3.88 10.94
CA ARG A 53 26.02 -4.50 12.26
C ARG A 53 24.75 -4.06 12.98
N PHE A 54 24.47 -2.75 13.03
CA PHE A 54 23.26 -2.21 13.66
C PHE A 54 21.99 -2.74 12.99
N THR A 55 21.95 -2.81 11.66
CA THR A 55 20.82 -3.37 10.91
C THR A 55 20.59 -4.84 11.24
N ILE A 56 21.63 -5.66 11.35
CA ILE A 56 21.50 -7.07 11.77
C ILE A 56 20.99 -7.15 13.21
N GLN A 57 21.58 -6.36 14.10
CA GLN A 57 21.36 -6.42 15.53
C GLN A 57 19.98 -5.90 15.95
N TYR A 58 19.55 -4.74 15.49
CA TYR A 58 18.34 -4.08 15.99
C TYR A 58 17.07 -4.55 15.25
N PRO A 59 16.86 -4.24 13.96
CA PRO A 59 15.73 -4.74 13.18
C PRO A 59 15.51 -6.25 13.30
N TYR A 60 16.55 -7.06 13.07
CA TYR A 60 16.39 -8.51 13.03
C TYR A 60 16.57 -9.15 14.42
N GLY A 61 17.58 -8.74 15.19
CA GLY A 61 17.96 -9.39 16.45
C GLY A 61 17.26 -8.90 17.72
N ASP A 62 16.64 -7.72 17.71
CA ASP A 62 15.86 -7.19 18.84
C ASP A 62 14.36 -7.09 18.54
N VAL A 63 13.97 -6.89 17.29
CA VAL A 63 12.58 -6.61 16.91
C VAL A 63 11.93 -7.80 16.23
N LEU A 64 12.45 -8.26 15.09
CA LEU A 64 11.85 -9.37 14.35
C LEU A 64 12.06 -10.73 15.00
N SER A 65 13.07 -10.90 15.85
CA SER A 65 13.31 -12.12 16.61
C SER A 65 12.52 -12.21 17.92
N ARG A 66 11.67 -11.23 18.25
CA ARG A 66 10.89 -11.24 19.49
C ARG A 66 9.86 -12.36 19.43
N ASP A 67 9.64 -12.99 20.58
CA ASP A 67 8.48 -13.86 20.77
C ASP A 67 7.18 -13.03 20.72
N GLY A 68 6.06 -13.67 20.38
CA GLY A 68 4.72 -13.05 20.38
C GLY A 68 4.04 -13.06 19.01
N LEU A 69 4.73 -12.70 17.94
CA LEU A 69 4.27 -12.86 16.57
C LEU A 69 5.19 -13.80 15.79
N ASP A 70 4.61 -14.77 15.08
CA ASP A 70 5.35 -15.61 14.15
C ASP A 70 5.94 -14.81 12.99
N LEU A 71 6.96 -15.37 12.32
CA LEU A 71 7.68 -14.65 11.28
C LEU A 71 6.79 -14.30 10.09
N ARG A 72 5.85 -15.17 9.70
CA ARG A 72 4.89 -14.90 8.63
C ARG A 72 4.09 -13.63 8.91
N THR A 73 3.52 -13.53 10.12
CA THR A 73 2.77 -12.37 10.58
C THR A 73 3.66 -11.12 10.58
N ARG A 74 4.88 -11.22 11.08
CA ARG A 74 5.85 -10.11 11.04
C ARG A 74 6.14 -9.64 9.61
N GLN A 75 6.29 -10.56 8.66
CA GLN A 75 6.53 -10.20 7.27
C GLN A 75 5.29 -9.57 6.61
N ILE A 76 4.07 -10.04 6.91
CA ILE A 76 2.83 -9.38 6.48
C ILE A 76 2.81 -7.92 6.94
N LEU A 77 3.07 -7.66 8.22
CA LEU A 77 3.06 -6.31 8.78
C LEU A 77 4.19 -5.44 8.22
N THR A 78 5.37 -6.02 7.97
CA THR A 78 6.51 -5.33 7.36
C THR A 78 6.20 -4.94 5.92
N ALA A 79 5.74 -5.89 5.11
CA ALA A 79 5.37 -5.65 3.72
C ALA A 79 4.22 -4.63 3.63
N ALA A 80 3.20 -4.73 4.48
CA ALA A 80 2.11 -3.76 4.57
C ALA A 80 2.64 -2.34 4.86
N THR A 81 3.56 -2.21 5.82
CA THR A 81 4.17 -0.93 6.20
C THR A 81 5.01 -0.32 5.08
N LEU A 82 5.83 -1.13 4.41
CA LEU A 82 6.69 -0.70 3.30
C LEU A 82 5.87 -0.35 2.06
N LEU A 83 4.82 -1.13 1.78
CA LEU A 83 3.85 -0.83 0.74
C LEU A 83 3.19 0.52 1.00
N ALA A 84 2.80 0.79 2.25
CA ALA A 84 2.22 2.06 2.64
C ALA A 84 3.18 3.25 2.51
N HIS A 85 4.48 3.06 2.76
CA HIS A 85 5.47 4.13 2.52
C HIS A 85 5.54 4.53 1.05
N GLY A 86 5.44 3.55 0.15
CA GLY A 86 5.40 3.78 -1.30
C GLY A 86 6.72 4.28 -1.90
N SER A 87 7.80 4.39 -1.11
CA SER A 87 9.12 4.89 -1.54
C SER A 87 10.29 3.94 -1.23
N ALA A 88 10.04 2.81 -0.57
CA ALA A 88 11.08 1.84 -0.14
C ALA A 88 11.01 0.55 -0.98
N GLN A 89 11.09 0.66 -2.31
CA GLN A 89 10.77 -0.43 -3.24
C GLN A 89 11.72 -1.64 -3.10
N SER A 90 13.02 -1.41 -2.89
CA SER A 90 13.99 -2.50 -2.65
C SER A 90 13.67 -3.29 -1.39
N GLN A 91 13.29 -2.61 -0.31
CA GLN A 91 12.93 -3.24 0.95
C GLN A 91 11.58 -3.94 0.83
N LEU A 92 10.61 -3.33 0.13
CA LEU A 92 9.33 -3.98 -0.15
C LEU A 92 9.55 -5.30 -0.91
N SER A 93 10.38 -5.29 -1.95
CA SER A 93 10.73 -6.50 -2.70
C SER A 93 11.40 -7.57 -1.82
N PHE A 94 12.35 -7.16 -0.97
CA PHE A 94 13.03 -8.06 -0.04
C PHE A 94 12.04 -8.71 0.96
N HIS A 95 11.14 -7.92 1.55
CA HIS A 95 10.20 -8.42 2.55
C HIS A 95 8.98 -9.14 1.96
N LEU A 96 8.62 -8.91 0.69
CA LEU A 96 7.65 -9.74 -0.01
C LEU A 96 8.21 -11.14 -0.33
N ASN A 97 9.49 -11.23 -0.73
CA ASN A 97 10.19 -12.52 -0.78
C ASN A 97 10.28 -13.16 0.61
N GLY A 98 10.60 -12.34 1.62
CA GLY A 98 10.64 -12.79 3.01
C GLY A 98 9.32 -13.32 3.53
N LEU A 99 8.20 -12.72 3.14
CA LEU A 99 6.87 -13.24 3.45
C LEU A 99 6.70 -14.66 2.89
N LEU A 100 7.04 -14.88 1.62
CA LEU A 100 6.93 -16.21 1.00
C LEU A 100 7.90 -17.21 1.65
N ASN A 101 9.12 -16.80 2.01
CA ASN A 101 10.08 -17.66 2.72
C ASN A 101 9.60 -18.02 4.14
N ALA A 102 8.85 -17.13 4.79
CA ALA A 102 8.27 -17.35 6.11
C ALA A 102 6.96 -18.15 6.09
N GLY A 103 6.60 -18.76 4.95
CA GLY A 103 5.36 -19.54 4.79
C GLY A 103 4.13 -18.71 4.41
N GLY A 104 4.32 -17.47 3.99
CA GLY A 104 3.30 -16.69 3.28
C GLY A 104 3.03 -17.25 1.89
N THR A 105 1.89 -16.88 1.32
CA THR A 105 1.41 -17.36 0.03
C THR A 105 1.33 -16.23 -0.99
N ARG A 106 1.17 -16.61 -2.26
CA ARG A 106 0.79 -15.68 -3.34
C ARG A 106 -0.41 -14.82 -2.95
N ASP A 107 -1.42 -15.41 -2.36
CA ASP A 107 -2.67 -14.71 -2.02
C ASP A 107 -2.44 -13.69 -0.90
N ASP A 108 -1.57 -13.98 0.09
CA ASP A 108 -1.19 -13.00 1.11
C ASP A 108 -0.57 -11.73 0.49
N VAL A 109 0.28 -11.89 -0.52
CA VAL A 109 0.90 -10.78 -1.23
C VAL A 109 -0.15 -9.97 -2.02
N VAL A 110 -1.07 -10.66 -2.71
CA VAL A 110 -2.13 -10.01 -3.48
C VAL A 110 -3.13 -9.28 -2.57
N ASP A 111 -3.45 -9.86 -1.42
CA ASP A 111 -4.35 -9.26 -0.43
C ASP A 111 -3.84 -7.93 0.11
N LEU A 112 -2.51 -7.81 0.31
CA LEU A 112 -1.91 -6.53 0.70
C LEU A 112 -2.12 -5.45 -0.38
N LEU A 113 -2.17 -5.81 -1.66
CA LEU A 113 -2.51 -4.88 -2.73
C LEU A 113 -3.97 -4.40 -2.60
N PHE A 114 -4.92 -5.30 -2.37
CA PHE A 114 -6.33 -4.95 -2.17
C PHE A 114 -6.53 -4.05 -0.95
N ILE A 115 -5.98 -4.43 0.21
CA ILE A 115 -6.05 -3.63 1.44
C ILE A 115 -5.46 -2.22 1.19
N SER A 116 -4.30 -2.14 0.53
CA SER A 116 -3.68 -0.85 0.21
C SER A 116 -4.52 0.00 -0.75
N ALA A 117 -5.16 -0.61 -1.75
CA ALA A 117 -6.04 0.10 -2.69
C ALA A 117 -7.22 0.74 -1.96
N GLY A 118 -7.83 0.01 -1.02
CA GLY A 118 -8.96 0.50 -0.22
C GLY A 118 -8.60 1.58 0.80
N LEU A 119 -7.45 1.46 1.47
CA LEU A 119 -7.10 2.35 2.59
C LEU A 119 -6.18 3.51 2.21
N LEU A 120 -5.30 3.30 1.24
CA LEU A 120 -4.26 4.24 0.83
C LEU A 120 -4.52 4.82 -0.56
N GLY A 121 -5.40 4.19 -1.34
CA GLY A 121 -5.74 4.53 -2.71
C GLY A 121 -5.05 3.62 -3.72
N PHE A 122 -5.68 3.45 -4.89
CA PHE A 122 -5.19 2.63 -5.99
C PHE A 122 -3.73 2.90 -6.43
N PRO A 123 -3.22 4.15 -6.47
CA PRO A 123 -1.82 4.44 -6.82
C PRO A 123 -0.79 3.57 -6.10
N THR A 124 -0.97 3.38 -4.79
CA THR A 124 -0.07 2.56 -3.95
C THR A 124 -0.04 1.11 -4.42
N ALA A 125 -1.21 0.52 -4.68
CA ALA A 125 -1.33 -0.85 -5.15
C ALA A 125 -0.78 -1.00 -6.58
N ILE A 126 -1.17 -0.10 -7.50
CA ILE A 126 -0.74 -0.09 -8.91
C ILE A 126 0.78 -0.10 -9.01
N ASN A 127 1.46 0.75 -8.24
CA ASN A 127 2.91 0.86 -8.31
C ASN A 127 3.64 -0.38 -7.78
N ALA A 128 3.02 -1.16 -6.91
CA ALA A 128 3.60 -2.39 -6.37
C ALA A 128 3.38 -3.61 -7.28
N VAL A 129 2.43 -3.56 -8.22
CA VAL A 129 2.13 -4.70 -9.11
C VAL A 129 3.34 -5.21 -9.88
N PRO A 130 4.20 -4.37 -10.51
CA PRO A 130 5.39 -4.86 -11.19
C PRO A 130 6.34 -5.62 -10.25
N ILE A 131 6.54 -5.12 -9.03
CA ILE A 131 7.41 -5.77 -8.03
C ILE A 131 6.83 -7.13 -7.63
N VAL A 132 5.53 -7.18 -7.36
CA VAL A 132 4.84 -8.44 -7.04
C VAL A 132 4.90 -9.42 -8.20
N ARG A 133 4.75 -8.95 -9.44
CA ARG A 133 4.86 -9.75 -10.64
C ARG A 133 6.22 -10.41 -10.76
N ASP A 134 7.28 -9.63 -10.65
CA ASP A 134 8.65 -10.12 -10.80
C ASP A 134 8.92 -11.21 -9.75
N ILE A 135 8.54 -10.97 -8.48
CA ILE A 135 8.71 -11.94 -7.39
C ILE A 135 7.96 -13.24 -7.63
N LEU A 136 6.68 -13.16 -8.01
CA LEU A 136 5.84 -14.34 -8.18
C LEU A 136 6.22 -15.13 -9.43
N ALA A 137 6.71 -14.46 -10.48
CA ALA A 137 7.20 -15.09 -11.69
C ALA A 137 8.54 -15.82 -11.44
N ASP A 138 9.48 -15.18 -10.74
CA ASP A 138 10.79 -15.76 -10.43
C ASP A 138 10.69 -17.02 -9.55
N ARG A 139 9.64 -17.12 -8.74
CA ARG A 139 9.44 -18.21 -7.77
C ARG A 139 8.48 -19.30 -8.25
N ASP A 140 7.84 -19.13 -9.41
CA ASP A 140 6.77 -20.02 -9.92
C ASP A 140 5.66 -20.29 -8.88
N GLU A 141 5.28 -19.25 -8.12
CA GLU A 141 4.33 -19.38 -7.00
C GLU A 141 2.91 -19.67 -7.52
N PRO A 142 2.33 -20.86 -7.21
CA PRO A 142 1.04 -21.24 -7.73
C PRO A 142 -0.07 -20.40 -7.10
N ARG A 143 -1.16 -20.23 -7.86
CA ARG A 143 -2.42 -19.75 -7.29
C ARG A 143 -2.99 -20.87 -6.41
N HIS A 144 -3.23 -20.56 -5.15
CA HIS A 144 -3.85 -21.51 -4.22
C HIS A 144 -5.36 -21.50 -4.43
N ALA A 145 -6.01 -22.63 -4.12
CA ALA A 145 -7.47 -22.67 -4.08
C ALA A 145 -7.96 -21.80 -2.91
N ARG A 146 -9.07 -21.09 -3.11
CA ARG A 146 -9.66 -20.20 -2.10
C ARG A 146 -10.23 -21.04 -0.93
N ASP A 147 -9.40 -21.38 0.06
CA ASP A 147 -9.76 -22.34 1.11
C ASP A 147 -10.44 -21.73 2.36
N THR A 148 -10.35 -20.42 2.58
CA THR A 148 -10.96 -19.78 3.77
C THR A 148 -12.40 -19.35 3.51
N GLN A 149 -13.38 -19.71 4.36
CA GLN A 149 -14.80 -19.36 4.15
C GLN A 149 -15.20 -17.93 4.59
N ALA A 150 -14.28 -17.21 5.23
CA ALA A 150 -14.52 -15.90 5.85
C ALA A 150 -13.52 -14.86 5.33
N SER A 151 -13.99 -13.63 5.09
CA SER A 151 -13.14 -12.47 4.82
C SER A 151 -13.34 -11.39 5.88
N ALA A 152 -12.33 -10.53 6.02
CA ALA A 152 -12.41 -9.38 6.92
C ALA A 152 -13.55 -8.46 6.47
N ALA A 153 -14.44 -8.08 7.39
CA ALA A 153 -15.42 -7.04 7.12
C ALA A 153 -14.76 -5.66 7.28
N ILE A 154 -15.31 -4.63 6.64
CA ILE A 154 -14.89 -3.26 6.94
C ILE A 154 -15.26 -2.89 8.38
N PRO A 155 -14.43 -2.09 9.10
CA PRO A 155 -14.78 -1.67 10.45
C PRO A 155 -16.03 -0.78 10.49
N ASP A 156 -16.81 -0.93 11.55
CA ASP A 156 -17.98 -0.08 11.79
C ASP A 156 -17.58 1.34 12.19
N PHE A 157 -18.42 2.30 11.80
CA PHE A 157 -18.36 3.65 12.34
C PHE A 157 -19.44 3.86 13.39
N PRO A 158 -19.16 4.71 14.41
CA PRO A 158 -20.20 5.14 15.35
C PRO A 158 -21.42 5.71 14.61
N SER A 159 -22.62 5.36 15.06
CA SER A 159 -23.89 5.69 14.37
C SER A 159 -24.06 7.18 14.09
N HIS A 160 -23.57 8.06 14.98
CA HIS A 160 -23.62 9.50 14.78
C HIS A 160 -22.78 9.96 13.56
N ARG A 161 -21.64 9.31 13.30
CA ARG A 161 -20.78 9.61 12.15
C ARG A 161 -21.42 9.14 10.85
N LEU A 162 -22.02 7.95 10.86
CA LEU A 162 -22.79 7.44 9.74
C LEU A 162 -23.98 8.37 9.41
N ALA A 163 -24.71 8.82 10.43
CA ALA A 163 -25.82 9.75 10.23
C ALA A 163 -25.38 11.10 9.62
N VAL A 164 -24.19 11.59 9.93
CA VAL A 164 -23.63 12.79 9.27
C VAL A 164 -23.29 12.51 7.81
N LEU A 165 -22.62 11.39 7.54
CA LEU A 165 -22.21 11.01 6.19
C LEU A 165 -23.40 10.72 5.28
N GLU A 166 -24.46 10.08 5.79
CA GLU A 166 -25.69 9.81 5.04
C GLU A 166 -26.34 11.12 4.56
N ARG A 167 -26.33 12.17 5.39
CA ARG A 167 -26.90 13.48 5.01
C ARG A 167 -26.07 14.23 3.98
N VAL A 168 -24.74 14.10 4.01
CA VAL A 168 -23.83 14.95 3.22
C VAL A 168 -23.33 14.24 1.96
N ALA A 169 -23.12 12.93 2.03
CA ALA A 169 -22.53 12.11 0.98
C ALA A 169 -23.06 10.66 1.04
N PRO A 170 -24.35 10.41 0.79
CA PRO A 170 -24.93 9.05 0.85
C PRO A 170 -24.24 8.07 -0.13
N GLU A 171 -23.80 8.55 -1.29
CA GLU A 171 -23.02 7.76 -2.26
C GLU A 171 -21.68 7.26 -1.68
N PHE A 172 -21.06 8.02 -0.77
CA PHE A 172 -19.84 7.55 -0.09
C PHE A 172 -20.14 6.36 0.80
N LEU A 173 -21.26 6.36 1.53
CA LEU A 173 -21.66 5.21 2.35
C LEU A 173 -21.98 3.99 1.48
N LYS A 174 -22.64 4.20 0.34
CA LYS A 174 -22.86 3.13 -0.65
C LYS A 174 -21.55 2.55 -1.16
N TRP A 175 -20.56 3.37 -1.52
CA TRP A 175 -19.24 2.88 -1.96
C TRP A 175 -18.44 2.23 -0.84
N ARG A 176 -18.59 2.73 0.40
CA ARG A 176 -17.98 2.10 1.57
C ARG A 176 -18.51 0.67 1.74
N GLU A 177 -19.81 0.46 1.73
CA GLU A 177 -20.36 -0.90 1.87
C GLU A 177 -20.06 -1.77 0.65
N HIS A 178 -20.43 -1.32 -0.55
CA HIS A 178 -20.31 -2.13 -1.76
C HIS A 178 -18.85 -2.28 -2.22
N THR A 179 -18.15 -1.17 -2.48
CA THR A 179 -16.81 -1.25 -3.08
C THR A 179 -15.73 -1.55 -2.05
N LEU A 180 -15.71 -0.84 -0.92
CA LEU A 180 -14.70 -1.14 0.10
C LEU A 180 -15.01 -2.46 0.81
N GLY A 181 -16.25 -2.71 1.21
CA GLY A 181 -16.67 -3.93 1.91
C GLY A 181 -16.73 -5.17 1.03
N GLU A 182 -17.62 -5.18 0.04
CA GLU A 182 -17.91 -6.39 -0.75
C GLU A 182 -16.86 -6.67 -1.84
N GLU A 183 -16.32 -5.65 -2.50
CA GLU A 183 -15.38 -5.85 -3.62
C GLU A 183 -13.91 -5.86 -3.20
N ILE A 184 -13.47 -4.92 -2.36
CA ILE A 184 -12.07 -4.84 -1.92
C ILE A 184 -11.80 -5.79 -0.76
N PHE A 185 -12.44 -5.60 0.39
CA PHE A 185 -12.26 -6.46 1.55
C PHE A 185 -12.88 -7.85 1.34
N GLY A 186 -13.92 -7.97 0.51
CA GLY A 186 -14.47 -9.26 0.11
C GLY A 186 -13.52 -10.10 -0.75
N ALA A 187 -12.56 -9.46 -1.44
CA ALA A 187 -11.51 -10.14 -2.20
C ALA A 187 -10.30 -10.58 -1.36
N VAL A 188 -10.19 -10.13 -0.11
CA VAL A 188 -9.06 -10.43 0.79
C VAL A 188 -9.20 -11.84 1.37
N HIS A 189 -8.13 -12.64 1.28
CA HIS A 189 -8.04 -14.02 1.77
C HIS A 189 -7.41 -14.15 3.16
N LEU A 190 -6.58 -13.18 3.54
CA LEU A 190 -6.02 -13.03 4.88
C LEU A 190 -7.15 -13.15 5.90
N GLU A 191 -6.90 -13.97 6.90
CA GLU A 191 -7.84 -14.12 8.01
C GLU A 191 -8.07 -12.75 8.69
N PRO A 192 -9.28 -12.49 9.23
CA PRO A 192 -9.69 -11.15 9.65
C PRO A 192 -8.70 -10.44 10.59
N ARG A 193 -8.08 -11.14 11.55
CA ARG A 193 -7.12 -10.57 12.48
C ARG A 193 -5.90 -10.01 11.72
N LEU A 194 -5.29 -10.78 10.82
CA LEU A 194 -4.16 -10.32 10.00
C LEU A 194 -4.55 -9.18 9.05
N ALA A 195 -5.72 -9.25 8.41
CA ALA A 195 -6.19 -8.18 7.53
C ALA A 195 -6.34 -6.86 8.28
N HIS A 196 -6.90 -6.87 9.49
CA HIS A 196 -7.05 -5.67 10.32
C HIS A 196 -5.73 -5.17 10.91
N LEU A 197 -4.82 -6.06 11.32
CA LEU A 197 -3.47 -5.66 11.75
C LEU A 197 -2.68 -5.01 10.60
N ALA A 198 -2.68 -5.61 9.41
CA ALA A 198 -2.05 -5.03 8.23
C ALA A 198 -2.66 -3.67 7.87
N SER A 199 -3.99 -3.55 7.93
CA SER A 199 -4.71 -2.29 7.72
C SER A 199 -4.28 -1.20 8.71
N ALA A 200 -4.19 -1.53 10.00
CA ALA A 200 -3.76 -0.61 11.04
C ALA A 200 -2.29 -0.18 10.84
N ALA A 201 -1.40 -1.12 10.51
CA ALA A 201 0.00 -0.84 10.18
C ALA A 201 0.13 0.12 8.99
N MET A 202 -0.63 -0.11 7.90
CA MET A 202 -0.65 0.77 6.73
C MET A 202 -1.11 2.20 7.06
N LEU A 203 -2.20 2.32 7.84
CA LEU A 203 -2.72 3.62 8.25
C LEU A 203 -1.71 4.36 9.13
N ALA A 204 -1.12 3.67 10.10
CA ALA A 204 -0.14 4.27 10.99
C ALA A 204 1.17 4.64 10.26
N ALA A 205 1.60 3.86 9.26
CA ALA A 205 2.76 4.16 8.42
C ALA A 205 2.58 5.47 7.62
N ARG A 206 1.34 5.82 7.28
CA ARG A 206 0.97 7.10 6.66
C ARG A 206 0.64 8.21 7.66
N GLY A 207 0.84 7.99 8.95
CA GLY A 207 0.45 8.93 10.01
C GLY A 207 -1.06 9.11 10.17
N LYS A 208 -1.88 8.25 9.56
CA LYS A 208 -3.35 8.32 9.57
C LYS A 208 -3.95 7.61 10.81
N VAL A 209 -3.42 7.92 12.00
CA VAL A 209 -3.82 7.29 13.27
C VAL A 209 -5.09 7.93 13.87
N GLY A 210 -6.18 7.90 13.10
CA GLY A 210 -7.49 8.44 13.49
C GLY A 210 -8.54 7.38 13.79
N ALA A 211 -9.82 7.75 13.72
CA ALA A 211 -10.94 6.83 13.99
C ALA A 211 -10.92 5.54 13.14
N ASN A 212 -10.38 5.58 11.91
CA ASN A 212 -10.23 4.37 11.08
C ASN A 212 -9.15 3.44 11.64
N PHE A 213 -8.01 3.99 12.09
CA PHE A 213 -6.97 3.20 12.75
C PHE A 213 -7.55 2.54 14.01
N ASP A 214 -8.23 3.30 14.86
CA ASP A 214 -8.85 2.77 16.08
C ASP A 214 -9.85 1.65 15.75
N ALA A 215 -10.66 1.82 14.71
CA ALA A 215 -11.63 0.82 14.29
C ALA A 215 -10.97 -0.47 13.78
N HIS A 216 -9.85 -0.37 13.04
CA HIS A 216 -9.07 -1.56 12.65
C HIS A 216 -8.40 -2.25 13.84
N ILE A 217 -7.89 -1.50 14.83
CA ILE A 217 -7.37 -2.10 16.07
C ILE A 217 -8.47 -2.87 16.80
N ALA A 218 -9.65 -2.25 16.95
CA ALA A 218 -10.79 -2.89 17.60
C ALA A 218 -11.25 -4.14 16.84
N SER A 219 -11.35 -4.08 15.51
CA SER A 219 -11.72 -5.23 14.69
C SER A 219 -10.66 -6.34 14.72
N ALA A 220 -9.37 -6.01 14.82
CA ALA A 220 -8.31 -7.00 14.98
C ALA A 220 -8.47 -7.75 16.32
N LEU A 221 -8.68 -7.04 17.43
CA LEU A 221 -8.91 -7.63 18.75
C LEU A 221 -10.15 -8.53 18.74
N ALA A 222 -11.23 -8.05 18.12
CA ALA A 222 -12.46 -8.80 18.00
C ALA A 222 -12.26 -10.08 17.17
N ALA A 223 -11.45 -10.02 16.11
CA ALA A 223 -11.05 -11.17 15.31
C ALA A 223 -10.03 -12.11 15.99
N GLY A 224 -9.66 -11.84 17.25
CA GLY A 224 -8.77 -12.69 18.05
C GLY A 224 -7.34 -12.20 18.17
N ALA A 225 -7.02 -10.96 17.78
CA ALA A 225 -5.72 -10.37 18.11
C ALA A 225 -5.60 -10.21 19.62
N THR A 226 -4.41 -10.49 20.13
CA THR A 226 -4.09 -10.17 21.53
C THR A 226 -3.63 -8.72 21.65
N ASP A 227 -3.70 -8.15 22.86
CA ASP A 227 -3.06 -6.87 23.14
C ASP A 227 -1.55 -6.90 22.83
N SER A 228 -0.92 -8.08 22.98
CA SER A 228 0.47 -8.32 22.58
C SER A 228 0.69 -8.21 21.08
N ASP A 229 -0.24 -8.69 20.25
CA ASP A 229 -0.14 -8.58 18.78
C ASP A 229 -0.10 -7.10 18.36
N ILE A 230 -0.92 -6.26 19.00
CA ILE A 230 -0.98 -4.81 18.75
C ILE A 230 0.33 -4.13 19.16
N VAL A 231 0.87 -4.50 20.33
CA VAL A 231 2.13 -3.97 20.82
C VAL A 231 3.30 -4.39 19.91
N GLU A 232 3.38 -5.66 19.52
CA GLU A 232 4.41 -6.17 18.63
C GLU A 232 4.35 -5.52 17.24
N MET A 233 3.15 -5.30 16.69
CA MET A 233 2.97 -4.53 15.46
C MET A 233 3.57 -3.12 15.60
N ILE A 234 3.22 -2.39 16.67
CA ILE A 234 3.73 -1.02 16.90
C ILE A 234 5.25 -0.98 17.11
N ILE A 235 5.81 -1.94 17.85
CA ILE A 235 7.26 -2.07 18.01
C ILE A 235 7.92 -2.26 16.64
N GLN A 236 7.39 -3.15 15.81
CA GLN A 236 7.92 -3.38 14.47
C GLN A 236 7.83 -2.14 13.57
N MET A 237 6.76 -1.37 13.69
CA MET A 237 6.63 -0.09 12.99
C MET A 237 7.73 0.92 13.34
N SER A 238 8.32 0.87 14.55
CA SER A 238 9.42 1.78 14.90
C SER A 238 10.64 1.62 13.98
N VAL A 239 10.84 0.42 13.43
CA VAL A 239 11.91 0.11 12.48
C VAL A 239 11.57 0.59 11.08
N TYR A 240 10.37 0.26 10.59
CA TYR A 240 10.01 0.47 9.17
C TYR A 240 9.28 1.79 8.89
N SER A 241 8.74 2.45 9.92
CA SER A 241 8.06 3.75 9.84
C SER A 241 8.70 4.85 10.72
N GLY A 242 9.69 4.48 11.54
CA GLY A 242 10.34 5.37 12.49
C GLY A 242 9.58 5.57 13.80
N PHE A 243 10.31 6.00 14.83
CA PHE A 243 9.80 6.21 16.19
C PHE A 243 8.60 7.17 16.28
N PRO A 244 8.56 8.33 15.59
CA PRO A 244 7.41 9.24 15.70
C PRO A 244 6.09 8.60 15.26
N ALA A 245 6.10 7.84 14.16
CA ALA A 245 4.90 7.13 13.69
C ALA A 245 4.46 6.05 14.68
N ALA A 246 5.42 5.28 15.21
CA ALA A 246 5.16 4.25 16.22
C ALA A 246 4.58 4.85 17.52
N LEU A 247 5.11 5.97 18.00
CA LEU A 247 4.61 6.65 19.20
C LEU A 247 3.18 7.19 19.02
N ASN A 248 2.89 7.76 17.85
CA ASN A 248 1.54 8.23 17.53
C ASN A 248 0.54 7.05 17.48
N ALA A 249 0.94 5.92 16.87
CA ALA A 249 0.15 4.70 16.86
C ALA A 249 -0.06 4.13 18.26
N ALA A 250 1.00 4.09 19.10
CA ALA A 250 0.93 3.63 20.48
C ALA A 250 -0.08 4.45 21.31
N GLY A 251 -0.02 5.78 21.21
CA GLY A 251 -0.92 6.66 21.94
C GLY A 251 -2.40 6.44 21.57
N ARG A 252 -2.69 6.14 20.30
CA ARG A 252 -4.04 5.84 19.82
C ARG A 252 -4.49 4.43 20.19
N ALA A 253 -3.62 3.44 20.00
CA ALA A 253 -3.91 2.04 20.34
C ALA A 253 -4.20 1.89 21.83
N ARG A 254 -3.45 2.57 22.71
CA ARG A 254 -3.72 2.58 24.16
C ARG A 254 -5.16 2.95 24.49
N ASN A 255 -5.72 3.98 23.85
CA ASN A 255 -7.11 4.40 24.09
C ASN A 255 -8.12 3.30 23.72
N VAL A 256 -7.81 2.49 22.71
CA VAL A 256 -8.65 1.35 22.30
C VAL A 256 -8.48 0.17 23.26
N LEU A 257 -7.25 -0.12 23.69
CA LEU A 257 -6.96 -1.21 24.63
C LEU A 257 -7.58 -0.98 26.02
N GLU A 258 -7.62 0.28 26.46
CA GLU A 258 -8.20 0.73 27.74
C GLU A 258 -9.73 0.89 27.70
N ALA A 259 -10.36 0.75 26.53
CA ALA A 259 -11.82 0.87 26.42
C ALA A 259 -12.53 -0.25 27.18
N GLN A 260 -13.51 0.11 28.01
CA GLN A 260 -14.28 -0.84 28.83
C GLN A 260 -15.15 -1.78 27.98
N GLU A 261 -15.62 -1.31 26.83
CA GLU A 261 -16.40 -2.09 25.87
C GLU A 261 -15.55 -2.31 24.61
N ARG A 262 -15.31 -3.58 24.27
CA ARG A 262 -14.66 -3.97 23.01
C ARG A 262 -15.75 -4.35 22.00
N PRO A 263 -15.73 -3.82 20.77
CA PRO A 263 -16.70 -4.20 19.75
C PRO A 263 -16.64 -5.70 19.43
N GLU A 264 -17.78 -6.30 19.10
CA GLU A 264 -17.82 -7.68 18.64
C GLU A 264 -17.22 -7.83 17.23
N ALA A 265 -16.72 -9.04 16.94
CA ALA A 265 -16.07 -9.34 15.68
C ALA A 265 -17.10 -9.37 14.56
N ARG A 266 -16.96 -8.47 13.59
CA ARG A 266 -17.68 -8.63 12.32
C ARG A 266 -16.86 -9.47 11.37
N VAL A 267 -17.40 -10.63 11.05
CA VAL A 267 -16.94 -11.48 9.98
C VAL A 267 -18.00 -11.44 8.89
N GLN A 268 -17.57 -11.19 7.64
CA GLN A 268 -18.47 -11.33 6.50
C GLN A 268 -18.26 -12.70 5.85
N LYS A 269 -19.36 -13.26 5.32
CA LYS A 269 -19.25 -14.48 4.51
C LYS A 269 -18.46 -14.15 3.26
N ARG A 270 -17.50 -15.01 2.92
CA ARG A 270 -16.80 -14.88 1.64
C ARG A 270 -17.81 -14.87 0.50
N VAL A 271 -17.60 -13.95 -0.43
CA VAL A 271 -18.33 -13.92 -1.70
C VAL A 271 -17.43 -14.62 -2.72
N ASP A 272 -17.79 -15.86 -3.11
CA ASP A 272 -16.93 -16.72 -3.94
C ASP A 272 -16.65 -16.16 -5.33
N ALA A 273 -17.51 -15.27 -5.82
CA ALA A 273 -17.32 -14.52 -7.05
C ALA A 273 -17.69 -13.06 -6.83
N ILE A 274 -16.73 -12.15 -7.00
CA ILE A 274 -17.03 -10.72 -7.14
C ILE A 274 -18.06 -10.60 -8.25
N ARG A 275 -19.27 -10.14 -7.92
CA ARG A 275 -20.29 -9.90 -8.94
C ARG A 275 -19.88 -8.70 -9.74
N TYR A 276 -19.37 -8.95 -10.94
CA TYR A 276 -18.97 -7.90 -11.84
C TYR A 276 -20.19 -7.09 -12.31
N ASP A 277 -20.24 -5.82 -11.93
CA ASP A 277 -21.16 -4.86 -12.54
C ASP A 277 -20.61 -4.40 -13.89
N ASP A 278 -21.05 -5.05 -14.96
CA ASP A 278 -20.65 -4.70 -16.33
C ASP A 278 -21.09 -3.29 -16.73
N LYS A 279 -22.20 -2.77 -16.21
CA LYS A 279 -22.65 -1.41 -16.55
C LYS A 279 -21.71 -0.38 -15.96
N ARG A 280 -21.28 -0.58 -14.71
CA ARG A 280 -20.28 0.26 -14.05
C ARG A 280 -18.94 0.20 -14.76
N PHE A 281 -18.49 -1.00 -15.15
CA PHE A 281 -17.26 -1.17 -15.91
C PHE A 281 -17.31 -0.47 -17.27
N MET A 282 -18.37 -0.68 -18.07
CA MET A 282 -18.52 -0.07 -19.39
C MET A 282 -18.55 1.46 -19.32
N ARG A 283 -19.23 2.01 -18.31
CA ARG A 283 -19.23 3.46 -18.04
C ARG A 283 -17.85 3.97 -17.69
N GLY A 284 -17.09 3.22 -16.89
CA GLY A 284 -15.71 3.53 -16.56
C GLY A 284 -14.80 3.50 -17.77
N ALA A 285 -14.89 2.47 -18.61
CA ALA A 285 -14.12 2.36 -19.84
C ALA A 285 -14.40 3.54 -20.80
N ALA A 286 -15.68 3.92 -20.95
CA ALA A 286 -16.05 5.10 -21.74
C ALA A 286 -15.50 6.40 -21.16
N THR A 287 -15.53 6.55 -19.83
CA THR A 287 -14.99 7.73 -19.14
C THR A 287 -13.47 7.83 -19.32
N LEU A 288 -12.74 6.72 -19.13
CA LEU A 288 -11.29 6.65 -19.31
C LEU A 288 -10.89 6.97 -20.75
N ALA A 289 -11.60 6.43 -21.74
CA ALA A 289 -11.36 6.73 -23.14
C ALA A 289 -11.56 8.21 -23.46
N ALA A 290 -12.58 8.84 -22.86
CA ALA A 290 -12.89 10.24 -23.06
C ALA A 290 -11.90 11.21 -22.39
N THR A 291 -11.22 10.81 -21.29
CA THR A 291 -10.28 11.70 -20.59
C THR A 291 -8.82 11.44 -20.93
N SER A 292 -8.42 10.17 -20.92
CA SER A 292 -7.01 9.79 -20.94
C SER A 292 -6.55 9.29 -22.32
N GLY A 293 -7.50 9.12 -23.27
CA GLY A 293 -7.25 8.44 -24.54
C GLY A 293 -6.90 6.95 -24.41
N GLY A 294 -6.87 6.42 -23.18
CA GLY A 294 -6.53 5.05 -22.87
C GLY A 294 -7.74 4.10 -22.91
N SER A 295 -7.47 2.81 -23.09
CA SER A 295 -8.50 1.77 -23.09
C SER A 295 -8.64 1.14 -21.69
N GLY A 296 -9.88 1.00 -21.23
CA GLY A 296 -10.17 0.25 -19.99
C GLY A 296 -9.76 -1.22 -20.08
N ALA A 297 -9.72 -1.79 -21.30
CA ALA A 297 -9.23 -3.14 -21.51
C ALA A 297 -7.72 -3.24 -21.26
N ASP A 298 -6.95 -2.24 -21.69
CA ASP A 298 -5.49 -2.21 -21.49
C ASP A 298 -5.14 -2.11 -20.01
N VAL A 299 -5.93 -1.34 -19.25
CA VAL A 299 -5.82 -1.29 -17.78
C VAL A 299 -6.02 -2.69 -17.21
N VAL A 300 -7.12 -3.38 -17.51
CA VAL A 300 -7.37 -4.73 -16.98
C VAL A 300 -6.27 -5.71 -17.40
N GLU A 301 -5.86 -5.67 -18.66
CA GLU A 301 -4.84 -6.52 -19.23
C GLU A 301 -3.50 -6.39 -18.49
N SER A 302 -3.13 -5.17 -18.08
CA SER A 302 -1.89 -4.91 -17.33
C SER A 302 -1.86 -5.51 -15.91
N PHE A 303 -2.99 -6.06 -15.41
CA PHE A 303 -3.11 -6.71 -14.09
C PHE A 303 -3.48 -8.19 -14.18
N LYS A 304 -3.73 -8.74 -15.38
CA LYS A 304 -4.36 -10.07 -15.57
C LYS A 304 -3.66 -11.21 -14.85
N ASP A 305 -2.36 -11.12 -14.74
CA ASP A 305 -1.47 -12.14 -14.22
C ASP A 305 -1.39 -12.10 -12.69
N ILE A 306 -1.52 -10.91 -12.09
CA ILE A 306 -1.39 -10.69 -10.65
C ILE A 306 -2.74 -10.52 -9.96
N ALA A 307 -3.50 -9.50 -10.33
CA ALA A 307 -4.73 -9.09 -9.65
C ALA A 307 -5.75 -8.54 -10.66
N PRO A 308 -6.33 -9.38 -11.55
CA PRO A 308 -7.27 -8.95 -12.59
C PRO A 308 -8.46 -8.16 -12.03
N ASP A 309 -8.95 -8.56 -10.86
CA ASP A 309 -10.06 -7.91 -10.15
C ASP A 309 -9.70 -6.48 -9.72
N LEU A 310 -8.44 -6.23 -9.33
CA LEU A 310 -7.96 -4.90 -9.00
C LEU A 310 -7.92 -4.00 -10.25
N GLY A 311 -7.45 -4.53 -11.39
CA GLY A 311 -7.49 -3.83 -12.68
C GLY A 311 -8.91 -3.45 -13.08
N ARG A 312 -9.87 -4.37 -12.88
CA ARG A 312 -11.28 -4.10 -13.12
C ARG A 312 -11.85 -3.04 -12.17
N LEU A 313 -11.47 -3.06 -10.90
CA LEU A 313 -11.90 -2.08 -9.91
C LEU A 313 -11.41 -0.66 -10.22
N ILE A 314 -10.21 -0.50 -10.77
CA ILE A 314 -9.72 0.81 -11.23
C ILE A 314 -10.70 1.39 -12.26
N VAL A 315 -11.07 0.59 -13.27
CA VAL A 315 -11.99 1.04 -14.32
C VAL A 315 -13.39 1.26 -13.76
N ALA A 316 -13.93 0.29 -13.04
CA ALA A 316 -15.31 0.32 -12.54
C ALA A 316 -15.51 1.39 -11.46
N HIS A 317 -14.64 1.47 -10.46
CA HIS A 317 -14.80 2.41 -9.36
C HIS A 317 -14.28 3.81 -9.69
N CYS A 318 -12.98 3.92 -10.02
CA CYS A 318 -12.37 5.23 -10.20
C CYS A 318 -13.03 5.94 -11.38
N TYR A 319 -13.12 5.28 -12.54
CA TYR A 319 -13.71 5.91 -13.72
C TYR A 319 -15.23 5.79 -13.77
N GLY A 320 -15.79 4.63 -13.44
CA GLY A 320 -17.23 4.38 -13.55
C GLY A 320 -18.07 5.01 -12.44
N ASP A 321 -17.54 5.23 -11.24
CA ASP A 321 -18.33 5.85 -10.15
C ASP A 321 -17.87 7.26 -9.79
N ILE A 322 -16.56 7.52 -9.78
CA ILE A 322 -16.01 8.79 -9.27
C ILE A 322 -15.85 9.80 -10.40
N PHE A 323 -15.05 9.48 -11.42
CA PHE A 323 -14.73 10.43 -12.50
C PHE A 323 -15.92 10.68 -13.44
N TYR A 324 -16.82 9.70 -13.60
CA TYR A 324 -18.05 9.86 -14.38
C TYR A 324 -19.01 10.95 -13.83
N ARG A 325 -18.90 11.33 -12.55
CA ARG A 325 -19.92 12.18 -11.90
C ARG A 325 -19.98 13.59 -12.51
N PRO A 326 -21.17 14.14 -12.75
CA PRO A 326 -21.33 15.37 -13.52
C PRO A 326 -21.04 16.67 -12.74
N ALA A 327 -20.97 16.61 -11.41
CA ALA A 327 -20.85 17.81 -10.57
C ALA A 327 -19.53 18.59 -10.71
N LEU A 328 -18.48 17.93 -11.23
CA LEU A 328 -17.22 18.57 -11.63
C LEU A 328 -16.97 18.16 -13.07
N ASN A 329 -16.60 19.12 -13.92
CA ASN A 329 -16.23 18.79 -15.29
C ASN A 329 -14.93 17.94 -15.31
N PRO A 330 -14.69 17.15 -16.37
CA PRO A 330 -13.56 16.24 -16.42
C PRO A 330 -12.22 16.91 -16.18
N LYS A 331 -11.97 18.08 -16.79
CA LYS A 331 -10.71 18.82 -16.63
C LYS A 331 -10.43 19.19 -15.17
N MET A 332 -11.44 19.68 -14.46
CA MET A 332 -11.34 20.00 -13.02
C MET A 332 -11.08 18.76 -12.16
N ARG A 333 -11.59 17.59 -12.56
CA ARG A 333 -11.30 16.33 -11.85
C ARG A 333 -9.85 15.93 -12.01
N GLU A 334 -9.30 16.05 -13.22
CA GLU A 334 -7.89 15.74 -13.46
C GLU A 334 -6.98 16.70 -12.69
N LEU A 335 -7.27 18.02 -12.69
CA LEU A 335 -6.52 18.99 -11.86
C LEU A 335 -6.62 18.65 -10.36
N GLY A 336 -7.79 18.23 -9.88
CA GLY A 336 -7.95 17.75 -8.51
C GLY A 336 -7.11 16.49 -8.21
N ALA A 337 -7.02 15.55 -9.14
CA ALA A 337 -6.19 14.35 -9.03
C ALA A 337 -4.70 14.69 -9.00
N ILE A 338 -4.25 15.60 -9.88
CA ILE A 338 -2.89 16.14 -9.91
C ILE A 338 -2.53 16.75 -8.55
N SER A 339 -3.40 17.59 -7.98
CA SER A 339 -3.18 18.18 -6.65
C SER A 339 -3.07 17.11 -5.56
N ALA A 340 -3.98 16.13 -5.54
CA ALA A 340 -3.96 15.07 -4.54
C ALA A 340 -2.70 14.20 -4.62
N LEU A 341 -2.27 13.81 -5.83
CA LEU A 341 -1.08 12.98 -6.04
C LEU A 341 0.22 13.73 -5.74
N ALA A 342 0.30 15.02 -6.13
CA ALA A 342 1.42 15.88 -5.75
C ALA A 342 1.53 16.01 -4.22
N ALA A 343 0.40 16.18 -3.53
CA ALA A 343 0.37 16.24 -2.07
C ALA A 343 0.72 14.91 -1.38
N GLN A 344 0.50 13.75 -2.04
CA GLN A 344 0.89 12.45 -1.48
C GLN A 344 2.41 12.29 -1.37
N GLY A 345 3.16 12.82 -2.36
CA GLY A 345 4.62 12.93 -2.32
C GLY A 345 5.39 11.61 -2.24
N THR A 346 4.77 10.48 -2.58
CA THR A 346 5.42 9.16 -2.60
C THR A 346 5.90 8.80 -4.00
N VAL A 347 6.87 7.87 -4.09
CA VAL A 347 7.28 7.33 -5.40
C VAL A 347 6.11 6.64 -6.11
N ALA A 348 5.25 5.97 -5.35
CA ALA A 348 4.04 5.35 -5.87
C ALA A 348 3.03 6.34 -6.51
N ALA A 349 3.08 7.62 -6.18
CA ALA A 349 2.19 8.63 -6.76
C ALA A 349 2.71 9.23 -8.08
N GLU A 350 3.99 9.07 -8.42
CA GLU A 350 4.64 9.76 -9.54
C GLU A 350 4.09 9.33 -10.91
N LYS A 351 4.00 8.01 -11.14
CA LYS A 351 3.47 7.50 -12.41
C LYS A 351 1.99 7.86 -12.60
N PRO A 352 1.11 7.67 -11.60
CA PRO A 352 -0.26 8.18 -11.67
C PRO A 352 -0.34 9.70 -11.87
N LEU A 353 0.53 10.48 -11.23
CA LEU A 353 0.57 11.93 -11.43
C LEU A 353 0.80 12.27 -12.90
N GLY A 354 1.77 11.61 -13.55
CA GLY A 354 2.01 11.77 -14.99
C GLY A 354 0.79 11.42 -15.85
N VAL A 355 0.08 10.33 -15.54
CA VAL A 355 -1.14 9.91 -16.25
C VAL A 355 -2.23 10.99 -16.14
N HIS A 356 -2.46 11.54 -14.95
CA HIS A 356 -3.47 12.58 -14.75
C HIS A 356 -3.06 13.93 -15.37
N ILE A 357 -1.77 14.23 -15.48
CA ILE A 357 -1.27 15.39 -16.24
C ILE A 357 -1.58 15.22 -17.73
N ASP A 358 -1.30 14.04 -18.31
CA ASP A 358 -1.63 13.77 -19.71
C ASP A 358 -3.14 13.87 -19.97
N ALA A 359 -3.96 13.33 -19.07
CA ALA A 359 -5.42 13.40 -19.17
C ALA A 359 -5.93 14.85 -19.08
N ALA A 360 -5.37 15.67 -18.18
CA ALA A 360 -5.70 17.09 -18.09
C ALA A 360 -5.37 17.82 -19.41
N LEU A 361 -4.20 17.56 -20.00
CA LEU A 361 -3.78 18.15 -21.27
C LEU A 361 -4.70 17.74 -22.43
N ASN A 362 -5.07 16.45 -22.52
CA ASN A 362 -6.04 15.95 -23.51
C ASN A 362 -7.41 16.62 -23.40
N LEU A 363 -7.79 17.03 -22.18
CA LEU A 363 -9.02 17.77 -21.89
C LEU A 363 -8.88 19.29 -22.06
N GLY A 364 -7.75 19.75 -22.60
CA GLY A 364 -7.48 21.16 -22.88
C GLY A 364 -7.08 21.99 -21.67
N ALA A 365 -6.45 21.38 -20.65
CA ALA A 365 -5.80 22.15 -19.59
C ALA A 365 -4.61 22.92 -20.14
N ALA A 366 -4.56 24.21 -19.84
CA ALA A 366 -3.40 25.02 -20.15
C ALA A 366 -2.23 24.66 -19.21
N ARG A 367 -1.01 24.89 -19.68
CA ARG A 367 0.22 24.76 -18.89
C ARG A 367 0.10 25.52 -17.55
N GLU A 368 -0.44 26.73 -17.61
CA GLU A 368 -0.62 27.61 -16.45
C GLU A 368 -1.60 27.00 -15.44
N GLU A 369 -2.67 26.34 -15.89
CA GLU A 369 -3.64 25.70 -14.98
C GLU A 369 -2.98 24.56 -14.19
N ILE A 370 -2.11 23.77 -14.83
CA ILE A 370 -1.37 22.68 -14.17
C ILE A 370 -0.35 23.25 -13.17
N VAL A 371 0.41 24.27 -13.58
CA VAL A 371 1.42 24.90 -12.71
C VAL A 371 0.77 25.57 -11.49
N GLU A 372 -0.31 26.34 -11.67
CA GLU A 372 -1.04 26.98 -10.58
C GLU A 372 -1.71 25.96 -9.65
N THR A 373 -2.18 24.84 -10.20
CA THR A 373 -2.68 23.72 -9.39
C THR A 373 -1.58 23.18 -8.47
N LEU A 374 -0.36 23.01 -8.99
CA LEU A 374 0.78 22.54 -8.20
C LEU A 374 1.26 23.59 -7.18
N PHE A 375 1.28 24.88 -7.55
CA PHE A 375 1.62 25.97 -6.63
C PHE A 375 0.65 26.06 -5.45
N ASN A 376 -0.64 25.86 -5.68
CA ASN A 376 -1.65 25.85 -4.62
C ASN A 376 -1.43 24.75 -3.57
N VAL A 377 -0.65 23.71 -3.88
CA VAL A 377 -0.33 22.64 -2.93
C VAL A 377 0.84 23.02 -2.01
N ILE A 378 1.67 24.02 -2.36
CA ILE A 378 2.85 24.42 -1.58
C ILE A 378 2.53 24.72 -0.11
N PRO A 379 1.47 25.48 0.25
CA PRO A 379 1.15 25.77 1.64
C PRO A 379 0.79 24.53 2.48
N TYR A 380 0.42 23.42 1.84
CA TYR A 380 -0.08 22.21 2.49
C TYR A 380 0.92 21.06 2.48
N ALA A 381 1.76 20.96 1.45
CA ALA A 381 2.71 19.86 1.26
C ALA A 381 4.19 20.30 1.20
N GLY A 382 4.46 21.61 1.15
CA GLY A 382 5.80 22.18 1.13
C GLY A 382 6.48 22.16 -0.25
N TYR A 383 7.50 22.99 -0.41
CA TYR A 383 8.23 23.19 -1.68
C TYR A 383 8.87 21.91 -2.26
N PRO A 384 9.56 21.04 -1.50
CA PRO A 384 10.30 19.91 -2.09
C PRO A 384 9.42 18.91 -2.85
N LEU A 385 8.19 18.67 -2.36
CA LEU A 385 7.25 17.77 -3.04
C LEU A 385 6.73 18.40 -4.34
N ILE A 386 6.51 19.71 -4.33
CA ILE A 386 5.98 20.42 -5.50
C ILE A 386 7.05 20.65 -6.56
N GLU A 387 8.30 20.89 -6.17
CA GLU A 387 9.44 20.92 -7.08
C GLU A 387 9.51 19.62 -7.90
N LYS A 388 9.42 18.47 -7.22
CA LYS A 388 9.41 17.17 -7.88
C LYS A 388 8.21 16.99 -8.82
N ALA A 389 7.01 17.40 -8.39
CA ALA A 389 5.80 17.33 -9.21
C ALA A 389 5.91 18.23 -10.46
N LEU A 390 6.53 19.41 -10.34
CA LEU A 390 6.78 20.32 -11.47
C LEU A 390 7.77 19.73 -12.49
N LEU A 391 8.79 18.99 -12.04
CA LEU A 391 9.69 18.28 -12.95
C LEU A 391 8.94 17.21 -13.76
N ILE A 392 8.07 16.43 -13.12
CA ILE A 392 7.21 15.45 -13.81
C ILE A 392 6.29 16.18 -14.80
N ALA A 393 5.66 17.28 -14.38
CA ALA A 393 4.79 18.06 -15.26
C ALA A 393 5.53 18.63 -16.47
N GLN A 394 6.75 19.14 -16.28
CA GLN A 394 7.58 19.64 -17.37
C GLN A 394 7.87 18.55 -18.40
N GLU A 395 8.22 17.34 -17.96
CA GLU A 395 8.46 16.20 -18.84
C GLU A 395 7.19 15.83 -19.63
N ARG A 396 6.03 15.70 -18.95
CA ARG A 396 4.77 15.34 -19.60
C ARG A 396 4.30 16.38 -20.61
N MET A 397 4.40 17.66 -20.27
CA MET A 397 4.03 18.75 -21.18
C MET A 397 4.92 18.77 -22.43
N ALA A 398 6.24 18.58 -22.28
CA ALA A 398 7.15 18.49 -23.42
C ALA A 398 6.80 17.31 -24.34
N LEU A 399 6.48 16.14 -23.77
CA LEU A 399 6.04 14.98 -24.54
C LEU A 399 4.69 15.22 -25.25
N PHE A 400 3.77 15.94 -24.61
CA PHE A 400 2.49 16.30 -25.21
C PHE A 400 2.66 17.26 -26.38
N GLU A 401 3.47 18.31 -26.22
CA GLU A 401 3.79 19.29 -27.28
C GLU A 401 4.44 18.60 -28.49
N ALA A 402 5.41 17.72 -28.26
CA ALA A 402 6.08 16.98 -29.34
C ALA A 402 5.09 16.14 -30.18
N ARG A 403 4.15 15.44 -29.55
CA ARG A 403 3.13 14.64 -30.27
C ARG A 403 2.21 15.49 -31.14
N HIS A 404 1.87 16.71 -30.70
CA HIS A 404 0.93 17.57 -31.41
C HIS A 404 1.61 18.50 -32.43
N ALA A 405 2.93 18.66 -32.37
CA ALA A 405 3.71 19.33 -33.41
C ALA A 405 3.73 18.52 -34.72
N ASP A 406 3.73 17.19 -34.63
CA ASP A 406 3.73 16.29 -35.79
C ASP A 406 2.36 16.22 -36.51
N ASP A 407 1.26 16.49 -35.79
CA ASP A 407 -0.11 16.46 -36.34
C ASP A 407 -0.51 17.76 -37.09
N ASN A 408 0.34 18.79 -37.06
CA ASN A 408 0.06 20.07 -37.72
C ASN A 408 1.32 20.57 -38.48
N PRO A 409 1.69 19.92 -39.60
CA PRO A 409 2.81 20.37 -40.40
C PRO A 409 2.47 21.73 -41.01
N SER A 410 3.31 22.72 -40.67
CA SER A 410 3.28 24.10 -41.15
C SER A 410 3.15 24.24 -42.66
#